data_AF-A0A1J7BWV4-F1
#
_entry.id   AF-A0A1J7BWV4-F1
#
_cell.length_a   1.000
_cell.length_b   1.000
_cell.length_c   1.000
_cell.angle_alpha   90.00
_cell.angle_beta   90.00
_cell.angle_gamma   90.00
#
_symmetry.space_group_name_H-M   'P 1'
#
loop_
_entity.id
_entity.type
_entity.pdbx_description
1 polymer ?
#
loop_
_entity_poly.entity_id
_entity_poly.type
_entity_poly.pdbx_seq_one_letter_code
_entity_poly.pdbx_strand_id
1 'polypeptide(L)'
;MVLIENYNKISDIVPSHIDITGKIDQYSNKKSLIVITIVNIIILSFIWLLIKKPHLANYPLEITEVNKVSIYKKMQVFLAIIAIITTSAFSYLIFKTVHYENEFIYFLFYIIISPLLVLLFFNNKY
;
A
#
# COMPACT_ATOMS: atom_id res chain seq x y z
N MET A 1 1.77 0.87 -12.51
CA MET A 1 2.32 1.11 -13.86
C MET A 1 3.15 -0.09 -14.32
N VAL A 2 4.17 -0.50 -13.55
CA VAL A 2 5.05 -1.68 -13.84
C VAL A 2 4.32 -2.99 -14.15
N LEU A 3 3.28 -3.35 -13.39
CA LEU A 3 2.52 -4.59 -13.62
C LEU A 3 1.82 -4.58 -14.99
N ILE A 4 1.24 -3.46 -15.40
CA ILE A 4 0.49 -3.33 -16.66
C ILE A 4 1.45 -3.41 -17.85
N GLU A 5 2.60 -2.74 -17.76
CA GLU A 5 3.63 -2.72 -18.80
C GLU A 5 4.25 -4.10 -19.04
N ASN A 6 4.37 -4.92 -18.00
CA ASN A 6 5.03 -6.23 -18.07
C ASN A 6 4.07 -7.41 -18.01
N TYR A 7 2.75 -7.18 -17.94
CA TYR A 7 1.76 -8.24 -17.72
C TYR A 7 1.87 -9.40 -18.72
N ASN A 8 2.16 -9.07 -19.99
CA ASN A 8 2.30 -10.05 -21.07
C ASN A 8 3.58 -10.89 -20.98
N LYS A 9 4.60 -10.43 -20.26
CA LYS A 9 5.89 -11.12 -20.06
C LYS A 9 5.88 -12.03 -18.83
N ILE A 10 4.85 -11.93 -17.99
CA ILE A 10 4.71 -12.74 -16.78
C ILE A 10 4.13 -14.11 -17.17
N SER A 11 4.77 -15.17 -16.69
CA SER A 11 4.28 -16.55 -16.79
C SER A 11 2.83 -16.65 -16.26
N ASP A 12 2.01 -17.50 -16.87
CA ASP A 12 0.62 -17.70 -16.42
C ASP A 12 0.53 -18.23 -14.99
N ILE A 13 1.60 -18.88 -14.50
CA ILE A 13 1.73 -19.39 -13.14
C ILE A 13 2.85 -18.61 -12.44
N VAL A 14 2.51 -18.04 -11.29
CA VAL A 14 3.39 -17.20 -10.47
C VAL A 14 3.44 -17.68 -9.02
N PRO A 15 4.58 -17.52 -8.31
CA PRO A 15 4.64 -17.74 -6.87
C PRO A 15 3.60 -16.90 -6.15
N SER A 16 2.81 -17.49 -5.25
CA SER A 16 1.75 -16.80 -4.52
C SER A 16 1.90 -16.83 -3.01
N HIS A 17 2.55 -17.87 -2.49
CA HIS A 17 2.87 -17.97 -1.08
C HIS A 17 4.35 -18.29 -0.92
N ILE A 18 4.92 -17.72 0.13
CA ILE A 18 6.33 -17.86 0.48
C ILE A 18 6.34 -18.18 1.96
N ASP A 19 6.94 -19.31 2.31
CA ASP A 19 7.03 -19.73 3.69
C ASP A 19 7.98 -18.82 4.51
N ILE A 20 8.03 -19.05 5.82
CA ILE A 20 8.90 -18.31 6.74
C ILE A 20 10.40 -18.48 6.44
N THR A 21 10.78 -19.49 5.65
CA THR A 21 12.17 -19.75 5.23
C THR A 21 12.52 -19.05 3.91
N GLY A 22 11.54 -18.40 3.28
CA GLY A 22 11.71 -17.68 2.02
C GLY A 22 11.51 -18.55 0.78
N LYS A 23 11.08 -19.81 0.92
CA LYS A 23 10.82 -20.73 -0.20
C LYS A 23 9.39 -20.57 -0.71
N ILE A 24 9.24 -20.73 -2.01
CA ILE A 24 7.92 -20.74 -2.67
C ILE A 24 7.28 -22.09 -2.37
N ASP A 25 6.16 -22.07 -1.65
CA ASP A 25 5.37 -23.26 -1.31
C ASP A 25 4.02 -23.30 -2.04
N GLN A 26 3.61 -22.21 -2.69
CA GLN A 26 2.40 -22.16 -3.50
C GLN A 26 2.56 -21.29 -4.76
N TYR A 27 1.85 -21.70 -5.82
CA TYR A 27 1.71 -20.96 -7.06
C TYR A 27 0.24 -20.62 -7.35
N SER A 28 0.01 -19.49 -8.03
CA SER A 28 -1.30 -19.03 -8.48
C SER A 28 -1.27 -18.56 -9.93
N ASN A 29 -2.45 -18.34 -10.52
CA ASN A 29 -2.56 -17.71 -11.83
C ASN A 29 -2.11 -16.23 -11.75
N LYS A 30 -1.39 -15.72 -12.76
CA LYS A 30 -0.94 -14.29 -12.82
C LYS A 30 -2.06 -13.25 -12.63
N LYS A 31 -3.32 -13.61 -12.89
CA LYS A 31 -4.49 -12.79 -12.58
C LYS A 31 -4.58 -12.40 -11.10
N SER A 32 -4.02 -13.20 -10.19
CA SER A 32 -3.96 -12.89 -8.76
C SER A 32 -3.21 -11.57 -8.48
N LEU A 33 -2.23 -11.20 -9.32
CA LEU A 33 -1.48 -9.94 -9.19
C LEU A 33 -2.38 -8.72 -9.46
N ILE A 34 -3.33 -8.86 -10.40
CA ILE A 34 -4.35 -7.83 -10.65
C ILE A 34 -5.28 -7.72 -9.45
N VAL A 35 -5.74 -8.85 -8.91
CA VAL A 35 -6.60 -8.87 -7.73
C VAL A 35 -5.92 -8.20 -6.54
N ILE A 36 -4.66 -8.56 -6.25
CA ILE A 36 -3.86 -7.93 -5.19
C ILE A 36 -3.74 -6.41 -5.40
N THR A 37 -3.51 -5.98 -6.65
CA THR A 37 -3.42 -4.55 -6.99
C THR A 37 -4.74 -3.82 -6.73
N ILE A 38 -5.87 -4.40 -7.14
CA ILE A 38 -7.21 -3.83 -6.92
C ILE A 38 -7.50 -3.73 -5.42
N VAL A 39 -7.23 -4.80 -4.66
CA VAL A 39 -7.43 -4.81 -3.20
C VAL A 39 -6.59 -3.71 -2.53
N ASN A 40 -5.33 -3.54 -2.93
CA ASN A 40 -4.49 -2.46 -2.41
C ASN A 40 -5.10 -1.07 -2.70
N ILE A 41 -5.62 -0.83 -3.90
CA ILE A 41 -6.29 0.44 -4.24
C ILE A 41 -7.53 0.68 -3.37
N ILE A 42 -8.33 -0.36 -3.11
CA ILE A 42 -9.51 -0.27 -2.24
C ILE A 42 -9.10 0.10 -0.81
N ILE A 43 -8.09 -0.59 -0.26
CA ILE A 43 -7.55 -0.32 1.09
C ILE A 43 -7.04 1.13 1.18
N LEU A 44 -6.26 1.58 0.20
CA LEU A 44 -5.74 2.94 0.17
C LEU A 44 -6.84 3.99 0.04
N SER A 45 -7.89 3.71 -0.74
CA SER A 45 -9.06 4.58 -0.86
C SER A 45 -9.80 4.69 0.47
N PHE A 46 -9.94 3.59 1.20
CA PHE A 46 -10.56 3.59 2.52
C PHE A 46 -9.73 4.35 3.55
N ILE A 47 -8.42 4.10 3.61
CA ILE A 47 -7.50 4.84 4.48
C ILE A 47 -7.54 6.33 4.16
N TRP A 48 -7.53 6.69 2.87
CA TRP A 48 -7.64 8.08 2.44
C TRP A 48 -8.92 8.76 2.93
N LEU A 49 -10.07 8.08 2.82
CA LEU A 49 -11.34 8.60 3.32
C LEU A 49 -11.27 8.92 4.82
N LEU A 50 -10.64 8.03 5.61
CA LEU A 50 -10.45 8.24 7.05
C LEU A 50 -9.46 9.36 7.36
N ILE A 51 -8.38 9.52 6.59
CA ILE A 51 -7.44 10.64 6.74
C ILE A 51 -8.17 11.98 6.47
N LYS A 52 -8.97 12.03 5.39
CA LYS A 52 -9.73 13.23 5.00
C LYS A 52 -10.87 13.55 5.97
N LYS A 53 -11.50 12.52 6.54
CA LYS A 53 -12.60 12.64 7.49
C LYS A 53 -12.27 11.89 8.78
N PRO A 54 -11.34 12.43 9.61
CA PRO A 54 -10.87 11.75 10.82
C PRO A 54 -12.00 11.43 11.79
N HIS A 55 -13.06 12.24 11.85
CA HIS A 55 -14.25 11.98 12.66
C HIS A 55 -15.00 10.68 12.33
N LEU A 56 -14.75 10.05 11.18
CA LEU A 56 -15.32 8.74 10.82
C LEU A 56 -14.50 7.56 11.35
N ALA A 57 -13.29 7.80 11.86
CA ALA A 57 -12.46 6.77 12.45
C ALA A 57 -12.92 6.47 13.88
N ASN A 58 -12.63 5.25 14.34
CA ASN A 58 -12.84 4.87 15.73
C ASN A 58 -11.63 5.28 16.57
N TYR A 59 -11.90 5.86 17.74
CA TYR A 59 -10.88 6.33 18.68
C TYR A 59 -11.02 5.61 20.02
N PRO A 60 -9.92 5.17 20.65
CA PRO A 60 -9.95 4.47 21.93
C PRO A 60 -10.14 5.38 23.15
N LEU A 61 -10.32 6.69 22.93
CA LEU A 61 -10.44 7.70 23.97
C LEU A 61 -11.44 8.78 23.56
N GLU A 62 -12.02 9.44 24.56
CA GLU A 62 -13.03 10.47 24.35
C GLU A 62 -12.45 11.71 23.68
N ILE A 63 -13.15 12.19 22.65
CA ILE A 63 -12.79 13.40 21.90
C ILE A 63 -13.51 14.59 22.54
N THR A 64 -12.72 15.51 23.09
CA THR A 64 -13.17 16.80 23.62
C THR A 64 -12.65 17.93 22.73
N GLU A 65 -13.26 19.12 22.80
CA GLU A 65 -12.84 20.25 21.95
C GLU A 65 -11.37 20.66 22.17
N VAL A 66 -10.81 20.40 23.35
CA VAL A 66 -9.40 20.69 23.67
C VAL A 66 -8.43 19.69 23.01
N ASN A 67 -8.79 18.40 22.94
CA ASN A 67 -7.88 17.35 22.46
C ASN A 67 -8.11 16.94 20.99
N LYS A 68 -9.27 17.29 20.42
CA LYS A 68 -9.75 16.91 19.08
C LYS A 68 -8.73 17.11 17.97
N VAL A 69 -8.14 18.31 17.88
CA VAL A 69 -7.16 18.64 16.83
C VAL A 69 -5.92 17.73 16.93
N SER A 70 -5.40 17.53 18.14
CA SER A 70 -4.21 16.70 18.38
C SER A 70 -4.49 15.22 18.06
N ILE A 71 -5.64 14.70 18.51
CA ILE A 71 -6.05 13.31 18.27
C ILE A 71 -6.26 13.04 16.78
N TYR A 72 -6.95 13.92 16.07
CA TYR A 72 -7.18 13.76 14.64
C TYR A 72 -5.87 13.77 13.86
N LYS A 73 -4.95 14.68 14.20
CA LYS A 73 -3.64 14.73 13.55
C LYS A 73 -2.82 13.46 13.80
N LYS A 74 -2.82 12.93 15.03
CA LYS A 74 -2.15 11.65 15.35
C LYS A 74 -2.73 10.48 14.56
N MET A 75 -4.06 10.39 14.47
CA MET A 75 -4.73 9.34 13.68
C MET A 75 -4.44 9.47 12.20
N GLN A 76 -4.43 10.67 11.64
CA GLN A 76 -4.07 10.91 10.24
C GLN A 76 -2.65 10.46 9.93
N VAL A 77 -1.68 10.77 10.80
CA VAL A 77 -0.29 10.31 10.66
C VAL A 77 -0.19 8.80 10.78
N PHE A 78 -0.87 8.19 11.76
CA PHE A 78 -0.91 6.74 11.92
C PHE A 78 -1.45 6.04 10.67
N LEU A 79 -2.60 6.50 10.16
CA LEU A 79 -3.21 5.97 8.95
C LEU A 79 -2.30 6.16 7.72
N ALA A 80 -1.60 7.29 7.62
CA ALA A 80 -0.62 7.50 6.57
C ALA A 80 0.51 6.46 6.66
N ILE A 81 1.07 6.22 7.85
CA ILE A 81 2.11 5.19 8.05
C ILE A 81 1.59 3.80 7.64
N ILE A 82 0.36 3.44 8.03
CA ILE A 82 -0.25 2.17 7.63
C ILE A 82 -0.36 2.06 6.10
N ALA A 83 -0.83 3.11 5.41
CA ALA A 83 -0.90 3.11 3.95
C ALA A 83 0.47 2.89 3.28
N ILE A 84 1.54 3.44 3.85
CA ILE A 84 2.91 3.25 3.37
C ILE A 84 3.31 1.78 3.53
N ILE A 85 3.13 1.21 4.72
CA ILE A 85 3.51 -0.17 5.02
C ILE A 85 2.74 -1.15 4.13
N THR A 86 1.41 -0.99 3.99
CA THR A 86 0.59 -1.88 3.17
C THR A 86 0.95 -1.79 1.69
N THR A 87 1.14 -0.57 1.16
CA THR A 87 1.54 -0.38 -0.24
C THR A 87 2.91 -0.99 -0.51
N SER A 88 3.85 -0.82 0.42
CA SER A 88 5.20 -1.37 0.29
C SER A 88 5.17 -2.90 0.29
N ALA A 89 4.40 -3.52 1.17
CA ALA A 89 4.25 -4.97 1.24
C ALA A 89 3.64 -5.55 -0.06
N PHE A 90 2.54 -4.99 -0.57
CA PHE A 90 1.95 -5.44 -1.83
C PHE A 90 2.87 -5.22 -3.03
N SER A 91 3.58 -4.09 -3.07
CA SER A 91 4.53 -3.79 -4.14
C SER A 91 5.71 -4.78 -4.12
N TYR A 92 6.18 -5.16 -2.94
CA TYR A 92 7.25 -6.16 -2.79
C TYR A 92 6.84 -7.51 -3.37
N LEU A 93 5.61 -7.96 -3.08
CA LEU A 93 5.08 -9.21 -3.62
C LEU A 93 5.01 -9.20 -5.14
N ILE A 94 4.53 -8.10 -5.74
CA ILE A 94 4.49 -7.94 -7.19
C ILE A 94 5.91 -7.95 -7.76
N PHE A 95 6.85 -7.22 -7.16
CA PHE A 95 8.23 -7.12 -7.65
C PHE A 95 8.95 -8.48 -7.63
N LYS A 96 8.83 -9.22 -6.52
CA LYS A 96 9.41 -10.56 -6.37
C LYS A 96 8.86 -11.55 -7.41
N THR A 97 7.57 -11.44 -7.70
CA THR A 97 6.88 -12.28 -8.68
C THR A 97 7.37 -12.02 -10.11
N VAL A 98 7.67 -10.77 -10.45
CA VAL A 98 8.04 -10.36 -11.80
C VAL A 98 9.54 -10.63 -12.10
N HIS A 99 10.29 -11.25 -11.17
CA HIS A 99 11.69 -11.70 -11.33
C HIS A 99 12.65 -10.61 -11.85
N TYR A 100 12.43 -9.37 -11.42
CA TYR A 100 13.29 -8.24 -11.75
C TYR A 100 14.44 -8.11 -10.74
N GLU A 101 15.46 -8.95 -10.87
CA GLU A 101 16.63 -8.91 -9.98
C GLU A 101 17.47 -7.62 -10.14
N ASN A 102 17.37 -6.92 -11.28
CA ASN A 102 18.22 -5.75 -11.60
C ASN A 102 17.64 -4.37 -11.25
N GLU A 103 16.39 -4.26 -10.78
CA GLU A 103 15.70 -2.96 -10.65
C GLU A 103 15.25 -2.66 -9.20
N PHE A 104 15.95 -3.20 -8.20
CA PHE A 104 15.67 -2.96 -6.77
C PHE A 104 15.65 -1.46 -6.42
N ILE A 105 16.45 -0.66 -7.12
CA ILE A 105 16.49 0.80 -6.97
C ILE A 105 15.15 1.44 -7.36
N TYR A 106 14.50 0.98 -8.43
CA TYR A 106 13.17 1.49 -8.84
C TYR A 106 12.08 1.08 -7.86
N PHE A 107 12.20 -0.11 -7.27
CA PHE A 107 11.34 -0.55 -6.18
C PHE A 107 11.48 0.37 -4.94
N LEU A 108 12.71 0.73 -4.56
CA LEU A 108 12.97 1.68 -3.47
C LEU A 108 12.41 3.09 -3.79
N PHE A 109 12.62 3.60 -5.00
CA PHE A 109 12.02 4.86 -5.44
C PHE A 109 10.49 4.81 -5.38
N TYR A 110 9.86 3.70 -5.77
CA TYR A 110 8.41 3.55 -5.69
C TYR A 110 7.90 3.59 -4.24
N ILE A 111 8.58 2.90 -3.31
CA ILE A 111 8.26 2.93 -1.88
C ILE A 111 8.37 4.34 -1.30
N ILE A 112 9.31 5.16 -1.75
CA ILE A 112 9.54 6.50 -1.20
C ILE A 112 8.63 7.56 -1.87
N ILE A 113 8.42 7.45 -3.19
CA ILE A 113 7.67 8.44 -3.97
C ILE A 113 6.16 8.26 -3.82
N SER A 114 5.65 7.02 -3.70
CA SER A 114 4.21 6.77 -3.53
C SER A 114 3.63 7.47 -2.28
N PRO A 115 4.25 7.33 -1.08
CA PRO A 115 3.84 8.08 0.11
C PRO A 115 3.92 9.59 -0.06
N LEU A 116 5.00 10.09 -0.68
CA LEU A 116 5.21 11.52 -0.87
C LEU A 116 4.16 12.11 -1.81
N LEU A 117 3.81 11.41 -2.91
CA LEU A 117 2.76 11.83 -3.83
C LEU A 117 1.39 11.83 -3.15
N VAL A 118 1.09 10.80 -2.36
CA VAL A 118 -0.14 10.75 -1.55
C VAL A 118 -0.18 11.95 -0.59
N LEU A 119 0.91 12.21 0.13
CA LEU A 119 0.99 13.37 1.04
C LEU A 119 0.87 14.70 0.29
N LEU A 120 1.53 14.89 -0.85
CA LEU A 120 1.49 16.13 -1.65
C LEU A 120 0.11 16.37 -2.29
N PHE A 121 -0.56 15.33 -2.78
CA PHE A 121 -1.90 15.43 -3.35
C PHE A 121 -2.95 15.81 -2.30
N PHE A 122 -2.70 15.47 -1.03
CA PHE A 122 -3.65 15.65 0.07
C PHE A 122 -3.29 16.77 1.06
N ASN A 123 -2.09 17.36 0.97
CA ASN A 123 -1.70 18.53 1.78
C ASN A 123 -2.29 19.86 1.28
N ASN A 124 -3.09 19.85 0.21
CA ASN A 124 -3.54 21.06 -0.49
C ASN A 124 -4.91 21.61 -0.07
N LYS A 125 -5.48 21.21 1.08
CA LYS A 125 -6.69 21.85 1.63
C LYS A 125 -6.69 21.86 3.16
N TYR A 126 -6.08 22.89 3.72
CA TYR A 126 -6.52 23.54 4.94
C TYR A 126 -6.54 25.04 4.68
#